data_AF-A0A7S1M0J5-F1
#
_entry.id   AF-A0A7S1M0J5-F1
#
_cell.length_a   1.000
_cell.length_b   1.000
_cell.length_c   1.000
_cell.angle_alpha   90.00
_cell.angle_beta   90.00
_cell.angle_gamma   90.00
#
_symmetry.space_group_name_H-M   'P 1'
#
loop_
_entity.id
_entity.type
_entity.pdbx_description
1 polymer ?
#
loop_
_entity_poly.entity_id
_entity_poly.type
_entity_poly.pdbx_seq_one_letter_code
_entity_poly.pdbx_strand_id
1 'polypeptide(L)'
;WPLVIPWVMLSPGNNGSLSPRPEVLGCGEGGDEDKDPGEAGQELLRQLLARPPPELAAWALEQARGLAEAGVELRRTEAFRLAGALRDAAAEDKKALARNAVAGLGELPAHRRAEAVRLGMRAADIAQSVGGSRVRRLLAEHAGAVSQLTGDWHAGVATGSNDAPPPPPPPPRFGGGVESTDEDAFAAQEAPPLVRNLLRLVDEARLAELPQEELSEIVEQVRHEAMHFTDPQQLADVVAELGPGEREQLTDTLVDVKVVPEEQRGLLREAVKPGGYADKIASVVRLLGKVRKHIWVFASLPAAELLLALLLSSLSCGTSLLAWLRGDSIIALGQVGSLCFAYYALAPAYRQIQYEPMGALQRWKATDRQQDLWVRLETAVPGVPPEAWRMGGASLIVFAVLSILGAMWLLVGMLELMGTVAYGCSSVVLFFCNLLIGLRLVMAAVLLLVVAYRTWSGGSLPQWLPGAASAAVEPEESM
;
A
#
# COMPACT_ATOMS: atom_id res chain seq x y z
N TRP A 1 14.81 20.88 38.89
CA TRP A 1 14.30 20.53 40.23
C TRP A 1 13.91 21.86 40.88
N PRO A 2 12.62 22.14 41.08
CA PRO A 2 11.64 21.26 41.70
C PRO A 2 10.56 20.73 40.75
N LEU A 3 10.17 19.48 41.03
CA LEU A 3 8.97 18.79 40.59
C LEU A 3 7.77 19.30 41.38
N VAL A 4 6.57 19.32 40.78
CA VAL A 4 5.40 18.53 41.22
C VAL A 4 4.29 18.69 40.16
N ILE A 5 3.77 17.54 39.76
CA ILE A 5 2.72 17.23 38.80
C ILE A 5 1.34 17.60 39.36
N PRO A 6 0.37 18.01 38.52
CA PRO A 6 -0.87 17.24 38.46
C PRO A 6 -1.25 16.92 37.01
N TRP A 7 -1.04 15.65 36.66
CA TRP A 7 -1.58 14.95 35.51
C TRP A 7 -2.85 14.25 36.00
N VAL A 8 -3.91 15.01 36.24
CA VAL A 8 -5.26 14.47 36.46
C VAL A 8 -6.23 15.54 35.96
N MET A 9 -7.20 15.10 35.15
CA MET A 9 -8.28 15.89 34.51
C MET A 9 -7.90 16.64 33.23
N LEU A 10 -8.03 15.93 32.11
CA LEU A 10 -8.89 16.29 30.96
C LEU A 10 -8.57 15.33 29.81
N SER A 11 -8.93 14.05 30.02
CA SER A 11 -9.24 13.17 28.90
C SER A 11 -10.76 13.24 28.77
N PRO A 12 -11.33 13.96 27.79
CA PRO A 12 -12.67 13.64 27.38
C PRO A 12 -12.58 12.23 26.82
N GLY A 13 -13.26 11.30 27.49
CA GLY A 13 -13.29 9.90 27.12
C GLY A 13 -13.59 9.79 25.64
N ASN A 14 -12.58 9.40 24.86
CA ASN A 14 -12.80 8.69 23.63
C ASN A 14 -13.28 7.32 24.06
N ASN A 15 -14.56 7.27 24.47
CA ASN A 15 -15.34 6.06 24.42
C ASN A 15 -15.14 5.59 22.99
N GLY A 16 -14.33 4.54 22.83
CA GLY A 16 -14.48 3.67 21.70
C GLY A 16 -15.93 3.23 21.75
N SER A 17 -16.79 3.97 21.05
CA SER A 17 -17.94 3.38 20.43
C SER A 17 -17.33 2.28 19.58
N LEU A 18 -17.37 1.08 20.14
CA LEU A 18 -17.71 -0.08 19.36
C LEU A 18 -18.84 0.42 18.46
N SER A 19 -18.47 0.79 17.23
CA SER A 19 -19.44 0.96 16.16
C SER A 19 -20.29 -0.29 16.28
N PRO A 20 -21.60 -0.17 16.56
CA PRO A 20 -22.45 -1.33 16.72
C PRO A 20 -22.17 -2.18 15.49
N ARG A 21 -21.66 -3.40 15.71
CA ARG A 21 -21.57 -4.43 14.68
C ARG A 21 -22.90 -4.28 13.93
N PRO A 22 -22.91 -3.91 12.63
CA PRO A 22 -24.17 -3.68 11.94
C PRO A 22 -25.02 -4.89 12.29
N GLU A 23 -26.17 -4.64 12.92
CA GLU A 23 -27.13 -5.70 13.16
C GLU A 23 -27.31 -6.31 11.78
N VAL A 24 -26.70 -7.49 11.61
CA VAL A 24 -26.96 -8.36 10.47
C VAL A 24 -28.44 -8.56 10.63
N LEU A 25 -29.21 -7.82 9.83
CA LEU A 25 -30.67 -7.85 9.78
C LEU A 25 -31.00 -9.34 9.85
N GLY A 26 -31.45 -9.76 11.04
CA GLY A 26 -31.60 -11.16 11.35
C GLY A 26 -32.47 -11.72 10.25
N CYS A 27 -31.98 -12.76 9.57
CA CYS A 27 -32.81 -13.53 8.66
C CYS A 27 -34.03 -13.93 9.48
N GLY A 28 -35.14 -13.20 9.31
CA GLY A 28 -36.38 -13.44 10.02
C GLY A 28 -36.89 -14.80 9.57
N GLU A 29 -36.50 -15.84 10.29
CA GLU A 29 -37.08 -17.17 10.18
C GLU A 29 -38.53 -17.07 10.68
N GLY A 30 -39.45 -16.79 9.77
CA GLY A 30 -40.88 -16.96 10.05
C GLY A 30 -41.80 -16.02 9.28
N GLY A 31 -42.22 -16.44 8.09
CA GLY A 31 -43.58 -16.14 7.62
C GLY A 31 -43.77 -15.48 6.25
N ASP A 32 -42.71 -14.99 5.59
CA ASP A 32 -42.83 -14.16 4.38
C ASP A 32 -42.24 -14.82 3.10
N GLU A 33 -42.38 -16.15 2.96
CA GLU A 33 -41.84 -16.91 1.81
C GLU A 33 -42.60 -16.68 0.48
N ASP A 34 -43.72 -15.94 0.49
CA ASP A 34 -44.59 -15.78 -0.69
C ASP A 34 -44.57 -14.36 -1.30
N LYS A 35 -43.67 -13.48 -0.84
CA LYS A 35 -43.48 -12.18 -1.51
C LYS A 35 -42.76 -12.39 -2.84
N ASP A 36 -43.31 -11.79 -3.90
CA ASP A 36 -42.70 -11.78 -5.23
C ASP A 36 -41.23 -11.32 -5.10
N PRO A 37 -40.24 -12.10 -5.58
CA PRO A 37 -38.83 -11.73 -5.52
C PRO A 37 -38.55 -10.33 -6.10
N GLY A 38 -39.39 -9.84 -7.01
CA GLY A 38 -39.33 -8.47 -7.52
C GLY A 38 -39.61 -7.40 -6.45
N GLU A 39 -40.64 -7.59 -5.61
CA GLU A 39 -40.98 -6.63 -4.54
C GLU A 39 -39.88 -6.56 -3.47
N ALA A 40 -39.34 -7.71 -3.08
CA ALA A 40 -38.25 -7.80 -2.11
C ALA A 40 -36.98 -7.08 -2.63
N GLY A 41 -36.68 -7.21 -3.93
CA GLY A 41 -35.58 -6.51 -4.56
C GLY A 41 -35.78 -4.99 -4.61
N GLN A 42 -36.98 -4.51 -4.94
CA GLN A 42 -37.28 -3.07 -4.97
C GLN A 42 -37.18 -2.44 -3.57
N GLU A 43 -37.65 -3.15 -2.55
CA GLU A 43 -37.53 -2.69 -1.17
C GLU A 43 -36.06 -2.60 -0.75
N LEU A 44 -35.24 -3.61 -1.10
CA LEU A 44 -33.80 -3.55 -0.88
C LEU A 44 -33.14 -2.36 -1.60
N LEU A 45 -33.51 -2.09 -2.85
CA LEU A 45 -32.99 -0.95 -3.60
C LEU A 45 -33.31 0.38 -2.90
N ARG A 46 -34.56 0.58 -2.45
CA ARG A 46 -34.95 1.79 -1.70
C ARG A 46 -34.17 1.93 -0.39
N GLN A 47 -33.99 0.82 0.34
CA GLN A 47 -33.19 0.81 1.56
C GLN A 47 -31.74 1.20 1.28
N LEU A 48 -31.12 0.66 0.23
CA LEU A 48 -29.74 0.96 -0.13
C LEU A 48 -29.55 2.41 -0.61
N LEU A 49 -30.53 2.97 -1.34
CA LEU A 49 -30.52 4.38 -1.73
C LEU A 49 -30.68 5.34 -0.54
N ALA A 50 -31.37 4.90 0.52
CA ALA A 50 -31.51 5.66 1.76
C ALA A 50 -30.30 5.53 2.70
N ARG A 51 -29.41 4.57 2.49
CA ARG A 51 -28.21 4.39 3.34
C ARG A 51 -27.17 5.47 3.08
N PRO A 52 -26.41 5.87 4.12
CA PRO A 52 -25.27 6.75 3.92
C PRO A 52 -24.21 6.04 3.05
N PRO A 53 -23.47 6.79 2.20
CA PRO A 53 -22.44 6.25 1.31
C PRO A 53 -21.50 5.21 1.94
N PRO A 54 -20.87 5.44 3.13
CA PRO A 54 -19.93 4.48 3.70
C PRO A 54 -20.58 3.14 4.07
N GLU A 55 -21.84 3.14 4.51
CA GLU A 55 -22.57 1.91 4.84
C GLU A 55 -22.95 1.13 3.57
N LEU A 56 -23.31 1.84 2.50
CA LEU A 56 -23.58 1.23 1.20
C LEU A 56 -22.30 0.59 0.61
N ALA A 57 -21.16 1.29 0.69
CA ALA A 57 -19.87 0.77 0.25
C ALA A 57 -19.42 -0.45 1.07
N ALA A 58 -19.59 -0.40 2.39
CA ALA A 58 -19.31 -1.54 3.26
C ALA A 58 -20.19 -2.75 2.92
N TRP A 59 -21.49 -2.53 2.71
CA TRP A 59 -22.42 -3.56 2.27
C TRP A 59 -22.01 -4.16 0.92
N ALA A 60 -21.70 -3.31 -0.07
CA ALA A 60 -21.27 -3.77 -1.40
C ALA A 60 -19.98 -4.62 -1.33
N LEU A 61 -19.04 -4.23 -0.46
CA LEU A 61 -17.81 -4.98 -0.21
C LEU A 61 -18.09 -6.36 0.41
N GLU A 62 -19.04 -6.44 1.34
CA GLU A 62 -19.46 -7.70 1.95
C GLU A 62 -20.16 -8.62 0.95
N GLN A 63 -21.01 -8.07 0.07
CA GLN A 63 -21.61 -8.84 -1.03
C GLN A 63 -20.54 -9.35 -2.00
N ALA A 64 -19.58 -8.51 -2.41
CA ALA A 64 -18.50 -8.91 -3.30
C ALA A 64 -17.63 -10.04 -2.69
N ARG A 65 -17.41 -9.99 -1.38
CA ARG A 65 -16.71 -11.04 -0.65
C ARG A 65 -17.52 -12.34 -0.61
N GLY A 66 -18.81 -12.26 -0.33
CA GLY A 66 -19.71 -13.42 -0.39
C GLY A 66 -19.73 -14.06 -1.78
N LEU A 67 -19.76 -13.26 -2.85
CA LEU A 67 -19.69 -13.76 -4.22
C LEU A 67 -18.35 -14.46 -4.56
N ALA A 68 -17.27 -14.17 -3.82
CA ALA A 68 -15.98 -14.82 -4.01
C ALA A 68 -15.91 -16.22 -3.39
N GLU A 69 -16.85 -16.59 -2.51
CA GLU A 69 -16.89 -17.91 -1.88
C GLU A 69 -17.40 -18.98 -2.86
N ALA A 70 -16.75 -20.15 -2.85
CA ALA A 70 -17.15 -21.28 -3.68
C ALA A 70 -18.45 -21.91 -3.17
N GLY A 71 -19.35 -22.27 -4.08
CA GLY A 71 -20.60 -22.97 -3.73
C GLY A 71 -21.74 -22.08 -3.22
N VAL A 72 -21.60 -20.75 -3.29
CA VAL A 72 -22.68 -19.83 -2.88
C VAL A 72 -23.91 -19.97 -3.77
N GLU A 73 -25.07 -20.16 -3.14
CA GLU A 73 -26.36 -20.15 -3.81
C GLU A 73 -26.76 -18.71 -4.16
N LEU A 74 -26.30 -18.24 -5.32
CA LEU A 74 -26.54 -16.89 -5.85
C LEU A 74 -27.98 -16.39 -5.66
N ARG A 75 -29.00 -17.22 -5.92
CA ARG A 75 -30.41 -16.81 -5.83
C ARG A 75 -30.84 -16.36 -4.42
N ARG A 76 -30.09 -16.77 -3.39
CA ARG A 76 -30.36 -16.39 -2.00
C ARG A 76 -29.60 -15.14 -1.57
N THR A 77 -28.63 -14.67 -2.35
CA THR A 77 -27.85 -13.48 -1.98
C THR A 77 -28.65 -12.21 -2.21
N GLU A 78 -28.40 -11.21 -1.37
CA GLU A 78 -29.03 -9.89 -1.51
C GLU A 78 -28.59 -9.21 -2.81
N ALA A 79 -27.33 -9.43 -3.23
CA ALA A 79 -26.81 -8.93 -4.50
C ALA A 79 -27.64 -9.42 -5.71
N PHE A 80 -28.10 -10.69 -5.71
CA PHE A 80 -28.92 -11.22 -6.78
C PHE A 80 -30.33 -10.62 -6.79
N ARG A 81 -30.94 -10.44 -5.61
CA ARG A 81 -32.24 -9.75 -5.49
C ARG A 81 -32.16 -8.30 -5.96
N LEU A 82 -31.09 -7.61 -5.59
CA LEU A 82 -30.81 -6.26 -6.05
C LEU A 82 -30.61 -6.21 -7.56
N ALA A 83 -29.89 -7.17 -8.14
CA ALA A 83 -29.70 -7.26 -9.60
C ALA A 83 -31.04 -7.34 -10.34
N GLY A 84 -31.97 -8.18 -9.88
CA GLY A 84 -33.33 -8.25 -10.42
C GLY A 84 -34.09 -6.93 -10.31
N ALA A 85 -33.96 -6.21 -9.19
CA ALA A 85 -34.60 -4.90 -9.00
C ALA A 85 -33.99 -3.80 -9.88
N LEU A 86 -32.67 -3.83 -10.09
CA LEU A 86 -31.95 -2.87 -10.92
C LEU A 86 -32.34 -2.98 -12.40
N ARG A 87 -32.80 -4.14 -12.86
CA ARG A 87 -33.33 -4.30 -14.23
C ARG A 87 -34.48 -3.33 -14.49
N ASP A 88 -35.42 -3.26 -13.56
CA ASP A 88 -36.68 -2.51 -13.71
C ASP A 88 -36.61 -1.10 -13.07
N ALA A 89 -35.50 -0.77 -12.42
CA ALA A 89 -35.28 0.53 -11.78
C ALA A 89 -35.07 1.67 -12.79
N ALA A 90 -35.38 2.89 -12.37
CA ALA A 90 -35.09 4.09 -13.16
C ALA A 90 -33.58 4.31 -13.30
N ALA A 91 -33.14 4.88 -14.43
CA ALA A 91 -31.73 5.18 -14.68
C ALA A 91 -31.09 6.04 -13.56
N GLU A 92 -31.85 7.01 -13.04
CA GLU A 92 -31.40 7.87 -11.94
C GLU A 92 -31.13 7.10 -10.65
N ASP A 93 -31.93 6.07 -10.34
CA ASP A 93 -31.71 5.22 -9.15
C ASP A 93 -30.45 4.37 -9.32
N LYS A 94 -30.19 3.84 -10.53
CA LYS A 94 -28.97 3.08 -10.83
C LYS A 94 -27.72 3.95 -10.70
N LYS A 95 -27.76 5.18 -11.27
CA LYS A 95 -26.69 6.17 -11.13
C LYS A 95 -26.47 6.58 -9.68
N ALA A 96 -27.54 6.85 -8.94
CA ALA A 96 -27.46 7.25 -7.54
C ALA A 96 -26.83 6.15 -6.68
N LEU A 97 -27.24 4.88 -6.89
CA LEU A 97 -26.67 3.73 -6.19
C LEU A 97 -25.17 3.58 -6.50
N ALA A 98 -24.79 3.63 -7.78
CA ALA A 98 -23.40 3.52 -8.21
C ALA A 98 -22.54 4.65 -7.66
N ARG A 99 -23.00 5.90 -7.76
CA ARG A 99 -22.32 7.08 -7.20
C ARG A 99 -22.14 6.96 -5.69
N ASN A 100 -23.20 6.65 -4.95
CA ASN A 100 -23.14 6.56 -3.49
C ASN A 100 -22.22 5.42 -3.03
N ALA A 101 -22.21 4.29 -3.76
CA ALA A 101 -21.30 3.18 -3.46
C ALA A 101 -19.83 3.58 -3.66
N VAL A 102 -19.51 4.29 -4.75
CA VAL A 102 -18.14 4.74 -5.05
C VAL A 102 -17.69 5.85 -4.08
N ALA A 103 -18.55 6.83 -3.82
CA ALA A 103 -18.28 7.88 -2.84
C ALA A 103 -17.98 7.28 -1.46
N GLY A 104 -18.78 6.30 -1.05
CA GLY A 104 -18.63 5.60 0.21
C GLY A 104 -17.33 4.83 0.37
N LEU A 105 -16.72 4.34 -0.73
CA LEU A 105 -15.42 3.67 -0.65
C LEU A 105 -14.35 4.59 -0.08
N GLY A 106 -14.38 5.89 -0.39
CA GLY A 106 -13.44 6.90 0.14
C GLY A 106 -13.51 7.07 1.65
N GLU A 107 -14.71 6.90 2.21
CA GLU A 107 -15.00 7.07 3.63
C GLU A 107 -14.72 5.80 4.45
N LEU A 108 -14.49 4.65 3.81
CA LEU A 108 -14.15 3.42 4.52
C LEU A 108 -12.78 3.49 5.21
N PRO A 109 -12.55 2.77 6.32
CA PRO A 109 -11.22 2.63 6.91
C PRO A 109 -10.18 2.06 5.93
N ALA A 110 -8.90 2.44 6.08
CA ALA A 110 -7.82 2.07 5.15
C ALA A 110 -7.74 0.55 4.84
N HIS A 111 -7.89 -0.31 5.85
CA HIS A 111 -7.88 -1.75 5.66
C HIS A 111 -9.05 -2.28 4.80
N ARG A 112 -10.25 -1.69 4.94
CA ARG A 112 -11.43 -2.02 4.11
C ARG A 112 -11.28 -1.49 2.68
N ARG A 113 -10.70 -0.29 2.51
CA ARG A 113 -10.35 0.25 1.18
C ARG A 113 -9.35 -0.66 0.46
N ALA A 114 -8.33 -1.13 1.17
CA ALA A 114 -7.38 -2.09 0.62
C ALA A 114 -8.04 -3.42 0.25
N GLU A 115 -9.00 -3.91 1.04
CA GLU A 115 -9.81 -5.09 0.69
C GLU A 115 -10.63 -4.84 -0.60
N ALA A 116 -11.28 -3.69 -0.74
CA ALA A 116 -12.01 -3.31 -1.95
C ALA A 116 -11.09 -3.27 -3.18
N VAL A 117 -9.90 -2.69 -3.04
CA VAL A 117 -8.90 -2.63 -4.12
C VAL A 117 -8.39 -4.03 -4.50
N ARG A 118 -8.16 -4.93 -3.53
CA ARG A 118 -7.81 -6.33 -3.82
C ARG A 118 -8.89 -7.05 -4.61
N LEU A 119 -10.15 -6.89 -4.22
CA LEU A 119 -11.29 -7.47 -4.93
C LEU A 119 -11.41 -6.91 -6.34
N GLY A 120 -11.22 -5.59 -6.50
CA GLY A 120 -11.19 -4.92 -7.79
C GLY A 120 -10.07 -5.43 -8.69
N MET A 121 -8.84 -5.55 -8.19
CA MET A 121 -7.70 -6.09 -8.94
C MET A 121 -7.94 -7.54 -9.37
N ARG A 122 -8.48 -8.40 -8.48
CA ARG A 122 -8.86 -9.77 -8.83
C ARG A 122 -9.94 -9.79 -9.91
N ALA A 123 -10.97 -8.95 -9.79
CA ALA A 123 -12.01 -8.87 -10.79
C ALA A 123 -11.47 -8.40 -12.15
N ALA A 124 -10.57 -7.42 -12.16
CA ALA A 124 -9.92 -6.91 -13.37
C ALA A 124 -9.03 -7.96 -14.04
N ASP A 125 -8.17 -8.63 -13.27
CA ASP A 125 -7.29 -9.70 -13.76
C ASP A 125 -8.09 -10.83 -14.42
N ILE A 126 -9.21 -11.24 -13.79
CA ILE A 126 -10.05 -12.29 -14.34
C ILE A 126 -10.89 -11.77 -15.54
N ALA A 127 -11.33 -10.51 -15.52
CA ALA A 127 -11.99 -9.92 -16.68
C ALA A 127 -11.06 -9.86 -17.90
N GLN A 128 -9.77 -9.60 -17.70
CA GLN A 128 -8.77 -9.63 -18.77
C GLN A 128 -8.53 -11.06 -19.29
N SER A 129 -8.45 -12.05 -18.39
CA SER A 129 -8.25 -13.46 -18.77
C SER A 129 -9.45 -14.07 -19.52
N VAL A 130 -10.68 -13.68 -19.13
CA VAL A 130 -11.93 -14.11 -19.79
C VAL A 130 -12.23 -13.29 -21.04
N GLY A 131 -11.93 -11.99 -21.03
CA GLY A 131 -12.12 -11.09 -22.17
C GLY A 131 -11.28 -11.53 -23.38
N GLY A 132 -10.06 -12.02 -23.15
CA GLY A 132 -9.21 -12.57 -24.21
C GLY A 132 -9.84 -13.76 -24.96
N SER A 133 -10.68 -14.57 -24.31
CA SER A 133 -11.28 -15.76 -24.90
C SER A 133 -12.72 -15.53 -25.38
N ARG A 134 -13.56 -14.85 -24.60
CA ARG A 134 -14.98 -14.61 -24.94
C ARG A 134 -15.18 -13.49 -25.96
N VAL A 135 -14.36 -12.43 -25.93
CA VAL A 135 -14.38 -11.38 -26.97
C VAL A 135 -13.82 -11.95 -28.28
N ARG A 136 -12.79 -12.81 -28.24
CA ARG A 136 -12.34 -13.56 -29.42
C ARG A 136 -13.43 -14.48 -29.96
N ARG A 137 -14.19 -15.14 -29.09
CA ARG A 137 -15.32 -16.00 -29.49
C ARG A 137 -16.46 -15.21 -30.12
N LEU A 138 -16.87 -14.11 -29.51
CA LEU A 138 -17.89 -13.20 -30.08
C LEU A 138 -17.43 -12.56 -31.39
N LEU A 139 -16.14 -12.19 -31.52
CA LEU A 139 -15.56 -11.72 -32.77
C LEU A 139 -15.47 -12.81 -33.84
N ALA A 140 -15.16 -14.06 -33.47
CA ALA A 140 -15.15 -15.20 -34.39
C ALA A 140 -16.57 -15.58 -34.84
N GLU A 141 -17.55 -15.55 -33.93
CA GLU A 141 -18.96 -15.78 -34.22
C GLU A 141 -19.54 -14.66 -35.10
N HIS A 142 -19.21 -13.40 -34.84
CA HIS A 142 -19.59 -12.28 -35.71
C HIS A 142 -18.86 -12.31 -37.07
N ALA A 143 -17.58 -12.66 -37.13
CA ALA A 143 -16.86 -12.83 -38.39
C ALA A 143 -17.43 -13.98 -39.24
N GLY A 144 -17.87 -15.07 -38.58
CA GLY A 144 -18.57 -16.19 -39.21
C GLY A 144 -19.96 -15.80 -39.72
N ALA A 145 -20.75 -15.08 -38.92
CA ALA A 145 -22.07 -14.59 -39.31
C ALA A 145 -21.99 -13.56 -40.44
N VAL A 146 -21.00 -12.66 -40.42
CA VAL A 146 -20.75 -11.68 -41.49
C VAL A 146 -20.32 -12.37 -42.79
N SER A 147 -19.50 -13.43 -42.71
CA SER A 147 -19.09 -14.22 -43.88
C SER A 147 -20.26 -15.02 -44.48
N GLN A 148 -21.18 -15.51 -43.65
CA GLN A 148 -22.42 -16.15 -44.12
C GLN A 148 -23.36 -15.15 -44.80
N LEU A 149 -23.56 -13.97 -44.19
CA LEU A 149 -24.36 -12.90 -44.77
C LEU A 149 -23.79 -12.38 -46.09
N THR A 150 -22.47 -12.23 -46.23
CA THR A 150 -21.85 -11.85 -47.51
C THR A 150 -21.90 -12.98 -48.54
N GLY A 151 -21.80 -14.24 -48.13
CA GLY A 151 -22.01 -15.41 -49.00
C GLY A 151 -23.43 -15.49 -49.57
N ASP A 152 -24.45 -15.31 -48.73
CA ASP A 152 -25.86 -15.31 -49.14
C ASP A 152 -26.21 -14.10 -50.01
N TRP A 153 -25.61 -12.94 -49.75
CA TRP A 153 -25.79 -11.74 -50.57
C TRP A 153 -25.22 -11.91 -51.98
N HIS A 154 -24.05 -12.55 -52.12
CA HIS A 154 -23.47 -12.86 -53.43
C HIS A 154 -24.19 -14.01 -54.15
N ALA A 155 -24.77 -14.97 -53.42
CA ALA A 155 -25.58 -16.05 -54.00
C ALA A 155 -26.94 -15.55 -54.52
N GLY A 156 -27.56 -14.55 -53.88
CA GLY A 156 -28.84 -13.98 -54.28
C GLY A 156 -28.80 -13.03 -55.48
N VAL A 157 -27.61 -12.50 -55.83
CA VAL A 157 -27.44 -11.54 -56.94
C VAL A 157 -27.06 -12.24 -58.26
N ALA A 158 -26.74 -13.55 -58.23
CA ALA A 158 -26.25 -14.30 -59.39
C ALA A 158 -27.32 -15.12 -60.14
N THR A 159 -28.62 -14.85 -59.96
CA THR A 159 -29.69 -15.41 -60.81
C THR A 159 -30.19 -14.36 -61.79
N GLY A 160 -29.41 -14.07 -62.83
CA GLY A 160 -29.85 -13.13 -63.85
C GLY A 160 -28.83 -12.71 -64.91
N SER A 161 -28.00 -13.62 -65.41
CA SER A 161 -27.23 -13.39 -66.64
C SER A 161 -26.59 -14.70 -67.13
N ASN A 162 -27.16 -15.31 -68.16
CA ASN A 162 -26.46 -16.31 -68.98
C ASN A 162 -25.37 -15.58 -69.76
N ASP A 163 -24.16 -15.53 -69.22
CA ASP A 163 -22.88 -15.50 -69.95
C ASP A 163 -21.77 -15.14 -68.95
N ALA A 164 -21.17 -16.16 -68.32
CA ALA A 164 -19.98 -16.00 -67.51
C ALA A 164 -18.97 -17.14 -67.77
N PRO A 165 -17.66 -16.83 -67.86
CA PRO A 165 -16.60 -17.81 -68.11
C PRO A 165 -16.42 -18.80 -66.95
N PRO A 166 -15.82 -19.99 -67.21
CA PRO A 166 -15.72 -21.05 -66.21
C PRO A 166 -14.89 -20.60 -64.99
N PRO A 167 -15.32 -20.95 -63.76
CA PRO A 167 -14.61 -20.58 -62.55
C PRO A 167 -13.26 -21.30 -62.44
N PRO A 168 -12.25 -20.67 -61.82
CA PRO A 168 -10.97 -21.32 -61.54
C PRO A 168 -11.16 -22.53 -60.60
N PRO A 169 -10.29 -23.55 -60.72
CA PRO A 169 -10.40 -24.76 -59.91
C PRO A 169 -10.29 -24.41 -58.42
N PRO A 170 -11.08 -25.08 -57.55
CA PRO A 170 -11.02 -24.84 -56.12
C PRO A 170 -9.61 -25.16 -55.59
N PRO A 171 -9.09 -24.39 -54.62
CA PRO A 171 -7.86 -24.75 -53.94
C PRO A 171 -8.00 -26.15 -53.32
N PRO A 172 -6.89 -26.92 -53.24
CA PRO A 172 -6.91 -28.27 -52.71
C PRO A 172 -7.52 -28.26 -51.31
N ARG A 173 -8.65 -28.97 -51.15
CA ARG A 173 -9.22 -29.32 -49.85
C ARG A 173 -8.18 -30.13 -49.11
N PHE A 174 -7.44 -29.48 -48.22
CA PHE A 174 -6.74 -30.17 -47.14
C PHE A 174 -7.81 -30.75 -46.21
N GLY A 175 -8.19 -32.00 -46.48
CA GLY A 175 -8.94 -32.85 -45.56
C GLY A 175 -8.05 -33.25 -44.39
N GLY A 176 -7.63 -32.29 -43.59
CA GLY A 176 -7.18 -32.54 -42.23
C GLY A 176 -8.43 -32.49 -41.37
N GLY A 177 -9.02 -33.64 -41.08
CA GLY A 177 -9.91 -33.77 -39.93
C GLY A 177 -9.06 -33.46 -38.70
N VAL A 178 -9.04 -32.19 -38.29
CA VAL A 178 -8.58 -31.79 -36.97
C VAL A 178 -9.65 -32.32 -36.03
N GLU A 179 -9.42 -33.54 -35.57
CA GLU A 179 -10.13 -34.15 -34.45
C GLU A 179 -10.04 -33.14 -33.30
N SER A 180 -11.18 -32.52 -32.98
CA SER A 180 -11.32 -31.40 -32.04
C SER A 180 -11.24 -31.85 -30.58
N THR A 181 -10.44 -32.87 -30.28
CA THR A 181 -10.42 -33.54 -28.98
C THR A 181 -9.61 -32.82 -27.91
N ASP A 182 -8.85 -31.77 -28.26
CA ASP A 182 -8.05 -30.98 -27.30
C ASP A 182 -8.68 -29.61 -26.93
N GLU A 183 -9.74 -29.15 -27.61
CA GLU A 183 -10.42 -27.89 -27.24
C GLU A 183 -11.31 -28.03 -25.99
N ASP A 184 -11.78 -29.24 -25.68
CA ASP A 184 -12.58 -29.51 -24.47
C ASP A 184 -11.71 -29.65 -23.21
N ALA A 185 -10.39 -29.90 -23.36
CA ALA A 185 -9.47 -30.02 -22.23
C ALA A 185 -9.08 -28.66 -21.62
N PHE A 186 -9.02 -27.59 -22.43
CA PHE A 186 -8.83 -26.21 -21.93
C PHE A 186 -10.12 -25.59 -21.39
N ALA A 187 -11.30 -26.13 -21.73
CA ALA A 187 -12.59 -25.64 -21.24
C ALA A 187 -12.90 -26.02 -19.78
N ALA A 188 -12.10 -26.90 -19.17
CA ALA A 188 -12.30 -27.38 -17.80
C ALA A 188 -11.50 -26.61 -16.73
N GLN A 189 -10.76 -25.56 -17.09
CA GLN A 189 -10.25 -24.63 -16.08
C GLN A 189 -11.42 -23.78 -15.60
N GLU A 190 -12.12 -24.30 -14.59
CA GLU A 190 -13.29 -23.65 -13.99
C GLU A 190 -12.93 -22.21 -13.64
N ALA A 191 -13.60 -21.26 -14.29
CA ALA A 191 -13.43 -19.84 -14.00
C ALA A 191 -13.54 -19.63 -12.49
N PRO A 192 -12.70 -18.76 -11.89
CA PRO A 192 -12.77 -18.50 -10.45
C PRO A 192 -14.20 -18.20 -10.01
N PRO A 193 -14.63 -18.70 -8.83
CA PRO A 193 -16.03 -18.64 -8.39
C PRO A 193 -16.58 -17.21 -8.43
N LEU A 194 -15.76 -16.22 -8.05
CA LEU A 194 -16.11 -14.80 -8.13
C LEU A 194 -16.60 -14.39 -9.52
N VAL A 195 -15.94 -14.82 -10.59
CA VAL A 195 -16.31 -14.39 -11.95
C VAL A 195 -17.49 -15.13 -12.50
N ARG A 196 -17.59 -16.44 -12.23
CA ARG A 196 -18.81 -17.17 -12.56
C ARG A 196 -20.03 -16.56 -11.87
N ASN A 197 -19.87 -16.17 -10.60
CA ASN A 197 -20.92 -15.55 -9.80
C ASN A 197 -21.26 -14.13 -10.27
N LEU A 198 -20.25 -13.30 -10.58
CA LEU A 198 -20.44 -11.97 -11.14
C LEU A 198 -21.09 -12.00 -12.53
N LEU A 199 -20.65 -12.87 -13.44
CA LEU A 199 -21.25 -12.99 -14.78
C LEU A 199 -22.73 -13.35 -14.70
N ARG A 200 -23.08 -14.30 -13.83
CA ARG A 200 -24.49 -14.64 -13.58
C ARG A 200 -25.29 -13.47 -13.02
N LEU A 201 -24.67 -12.65 -12.16
CA LEU A 201 -25.31 -11.48 -11.58
C LEU A 201 -25.50 -10.36 -12.62
N VAL A 202 -24.52 -10.16 -13.51
CA VAL A 202 -24.57 -9.25 -14.66
C VAL A 202 -25.67 -9.66 -15.65
N ASP A 203 -25.74 -10.96 -15.95
CA ASP A 203 -26.77 -11.54 -16.82
C ASP A 203 -28.17 -11.37 -16.20
N GLU A 204 -28.31 -11.60 -14.88
CA GLU A 204 -29.59 -11.42 -14.17
C GLU A 204 -30.02 -9.94 -14.12
N ALA A 205 -29.08 -9.03 -13.86
CA ALA A 205 -29.30 -7.59 -13.92
C ALA A 205 -29.61 -7.08 -15.35
N ARG A 206 -29.45 -7.94 -16.36
CA ARG A 206 -29.57 -7.62 -17.78
C ARG A 206 -28.78 -6.39 -18.17
N LEU A 207 -27.57 -6.24 -17.63
CA LEU A 207 -26.71 -5.09 -17.94
C LEU A 207 -26.37 -5.03 -19.43
N ALA A 208 -26.42 -6.17 -20.14
CA ALA A 208 -26.24 -6.24 -21.58
C ALA A 208 -27.44 -5.70 -22.40
N GLU A 209 -28.63 -5.58 -21.79
CA GLU A 209 -29.83 -5.01 -22.41
C GLU A 209 -29.99 -3.51 -22.11
N LEU A 210 -29.15 -2.94 -21.24
CA LEU A 210 -29.17 -1.50 -20.97
C LEU A 210 -28.81 -0.71 -22.24
N PRO A 211 -29.49 0.41 -22.51
CA PRO A 211 -29.07 1.33 -23.55
C PRO A 211 -27.60 1.74 -23.34
N GLN A 212 -26.81 1.73 -24.42
CA GLN A 212 -25.40 2.10 -24.38
C GLN A 212 -25.18 3.49 -23.75
N GLU A 213 -26.13 4.40 -23.95
CA GLU A 213 -26.18 5.74 -23.37
C GLU A 213 -26.25 5.69 -21.84
N GLU A 214 -27.22 4.94 -21.27
CA GLU A 214 -27.39 4.79 -19.82
C GLU A 214 -26.15 4.15 -19.17
N LEU A 215 -25.59 3.11 -19.81
CA LEU A 215 -24.37 2.47 -19.32
C LEU A 215 -23.19 3.45 -19.33
N SER A 216 -23.03 4.24 -20.39
CA SER A 216 -21.97 5.23 -20.49
C SER A 216 -22.09 6.34 -19.44
N GLU A 217 -23.31 6.77 -19.12
CA GLU A 217 -23.57 7.76 -18.06
C GLU A 217 -23.23 7.20 -16.67
N ILE A 218 -23.61 5.95 -16.38
CA ILE A 218 -23.24 5.29 -15.12
C ILE A 218 -21.72 5.16 -15.01
N VAL A 219 -21.05 4.72 -16.09
CA VAL A 219 -19.59 4.56 -16.12
C VAL A 219 -18.86 5.90 -15.96
N GLU A 220 -19.29 6.95 -16.66
CA GLU A 220 -18.71 8.30 -16.51
C GLU A 220 -18.93 8.85 -15.11
N GLN A 221 -20.10 8.62 -14.50
CA GLN A 221 -20.36 9.06 -13.14
C GLN A 221 -19.54 8.29 -12.10
N VAL A 222 -19.42 6.97 -12.26
CA VAL A 222 -18.50 6.14 -11.45
C VAL A 222 -17.06 6.60 -11.61
N ARG A 223 -16.63 6.92 -12.84
CA ARG A 223 -15.29 7.42 -13.13
C ARG A 223 -15.05 8.79 -12.48
N HIS A 224 -16.01 9.70 -12.59
CA HIS A 224 -15.96 11.02 -11.96
C HIS A 224 -15.82 10.89 -10.44
N GLU A 225 -16.61 10.03 -9.81
CA GLU A 225 -16.54 9.79 -8.37
C GLU A 225 -15.26 9.05 -7.96
N ALA A 226 -14.81 8.08 -8.76
CA ALA A 226 -13.55 7.38 -8.53
C ALA A 226 -12.34 8.30 -8.65
N MET A 227 -12.40 9.35 -9.48
CA MET A 227 -11.36 10.38 -9.54
C MET A 227 -11.25 11.16 -8.22
N HIS A 228 -12.36 11.37 -7.50
CA HIS A 228 -12.33 11.93 -6.15
C HIS A 228 -11.74 10.96 -5.11
N PHE A 229 -11.94 9.65 -5.30
CA PHE A 229 -11.31 8.60 -4.47
C PHE A 229 -9.79 8.50 -4.68
N THR A 230 -9.28 8.90 -5.85
CA THR A 230 -7.84 8.93 -6.13
C THR A 230 -7.11 10.13 -5.53
N ASP A 231 -7.59 10.69 -4.41
CA ASP A 231 -6.75 11.54 -3.58
C ASP A 231 -5.45 10.77 -3.26
N PRO A 232 -4.27 11.31 -3.61
CA PRO A 232 -2.98 10.67 -3.35
C PRO A 232 -2.80 10.21 -1.89
N GLN A 233 -3.46 10.87 -0.94
CA GLN A 233 -3.44 10.46 0.47
C GLN A 233 -4.21 9.16 0.71
N GLN A 234 -5.43 9.04 0.20
CA GLN A 234 -6.25 7.83 0.34
C GLN A 234 -5.58 6.64 -0.35
N LEU A 235 -4.97 6.86 -1.51
CA LEU A 235 -4.20 5.84 -2.22
C LEU A 235 -2.96 5.41 -1.43
N ALA A 236 -2.26 6.34 -0.76
CA ALA A 236 -1.11 6.01 0.07
C ALA A 236 -1.47 5.14 1.28
N ASP A 237 -2.60 5.44 1.93
CA ASP A 237 -3.12 4.63 3.03
C ASP A 237 -3.44 3.21 2.56
N VAL A 238 -4.06 3.07 1.39
CA VAL A 238 -4.34 1.77 0.78
C VAL A 238 -3.06 1.03 0.45
N VAL A 239 -2.10 1.70 -0.21
CA VAL A 239 -0.80 1.14 -0.55
C VAL A 239 -0.06 0.66 0.70
N ALA A 240 -0.12 1.41 1.81
CA ALA A 240 0.52 1.01 3.06
C ALA A 240 -0.01 -0.33 3.60
N GLU A 241 -1.29 -0.64 3.38
CA GLU A 241 -1.97 -1.88 3.77
C GLU A 241 -1.81 -3.03 2.76
N LEU A 242 -1.38 -2.74 1.53
CA LEU A 242 -1.13 -3.73 0.50
C LEU A 242 0.26 -4.37 0.65
N GLY A 243 0.34 -5.67 0.35
CA GLY A 243 1.60 -6.41 0.27
C GLY A 243 2.46 -5.96 -0.93
N PRO A 244 3.77 -6.29 -0.95
CA PRO A 244 4.69 -5.83 -1.99
C PRO A 244 4.26 -6.23 -3.42
N GLY A 245 3.77 -7.46 -3.63
CA GLY A 245 3.26 -7.90 -4.93
C GLY A 245 1.92 -7.25 -5.31
N GLU A 246 1.04 -7.02 -4.33
CA GLU A 246 -0.26 -6.35 -4.56
C GLU A 246 -0.06 -4.88 -4.97
N ARG A 247 0.97 -4.21 -4.44
CA ARG A 247 1.32 -2.83 -4.81
C ARG A 247 1.80 -2.72 -6.25
N GLU A 248 2.58 -3.69 -6.71
CA GLU A 248 3.03 -3.75 -8.10
C GLU A 248 1.85 -3.96 -9.04
N GLN A 249 0.99 -4.94 -8.74
CA GLN A 249 -0.23 -5.21 -9.49
C GLN A 249 -1.18 -4.00 -9.52
N LEU A 250 -1.35 -3.30 -8.39
CA LEU A 250 -2.15 -2.08 -8.34
C LEU A 250 -1.58 -0.98 -9.23
N THR A 251 -0.25 -0.82 -9.21
CA THR A 251 0.41 0.21 -10.02
C THR A 251 0.23 -0.06 -11.51
N ASP A 252 0.41 -1.31 -11.93
CA ASP A 252 0.22 -1.71 -13.32
C ASP A 252 -1.26 -1.56 -13.74
N THR A 253 -2.20 -1.95 -12.87
CA THR A 253 -3.65 -1.79 -13.13
C THR A 253 -4.07 -0.33 -13.25
N LEU A 254 -3.63 0.55 -12.33
CA LEU A 254 -3.98 1.99 -12.36
C LEU A 254 -3.46 2.69 -13.61
N VAL A 255 -2.30 2.24 -14.07
CA VAL A 255 -1.66 2.68 -15.30
C VAL A 255 -2.45 2.22 -16.52
N ASP A 256 -2.82 0.94 -16.58
CA ASP A 256 -3.54 0.37 -17.72
C ASP A 256 -4.94 0.99 -17.87
N VAL A 257 -5.59 1.28 -16.75
CA VAL A 257 -6.92 1.93 -16.71
C VAL A 257 -6.83 3.45 -16.95
N LYS A 258 -5.63 4.02 -17.13
CA LYS A 258 -5.39 5.46 -17.34
C LYS A 258 -6.04 6.34 -16.27
N VAL A 259 -6.10 5.85 -15.04
CA VAL A 259 -6.61 6.63 -13.89
C VAL A 259 -5.57 7.66 -13.47
N VAL A 260 -4.29 7.34 -13.64
CA VAL A 260 -3.16 8.21 -13.29
C VAL A 260 -2.59 8.84 -14.57
N PRO A 261 -2.44 10.17 -14.64
CA PRO A 261 -1.78 10.83 -15.77
C PRO A 261 -0.37 10.28 -16.00
N GLU A 262 0.06 10.17 -17.26
CA GLU A 262 1.38 9.61 -17.61
C GLU A 262 2.54 10.39 -16.98
N GLU A 263 2.36 11.70 -16.70
CA GLU A 263 3.37 12.53 -16.03
C GLU A 263 3.61 12.11 -14.58
N GLN A 264 2.58 11.56 -13.92
CA GLN A 264 2.65 11.13 -12.51
C GLN A 264 2.99 9.63 -12.37
N ARG A 265 2.93 8.86 -13.46
CA ARG A 265 3.21 7.42 -13.48
C ARG A 265 4.60 7.08 -12.91
N GLY A 266 5.62 7.83 -13.32
CA GLY A 266 6.99 7.62 -12.80
C GLY A 266 7.09 7.87 -11.29
N LEU A 267 6.38 8.90 -10.80
CA LEU A 267 6.34 9.25 -9.38
C LEU A 267 5.59 8.21 -8.55
N LEU A 268 4.42 7.80 -9.03
CA LEU A 268 3.59 6.82 -8.35
C LEU A 268 4.30 5.47 -8.30
N ARG A 269 4.89 5.03 -9.42
CA ARG A 269 5.64 3.77 -9.46
C ARG A 269 6.79 3.78 -8.47
N GLU A 270 7.53 4.88 -8.35
CA GLU A 270 8.66 4.98 -7.40
C GLU A 270 8.22 5.13 -5.94
N ALA A 271 7.04 5.72 -5.69
CA ALA A 271 6.48 5.86 -4.36
C ALA A 271 5.83 4.56 -3.85
N VAL A 272 5.18 3.80 -4.74
CA VAL A 272 4.42 2.59 -4.44
C VAL A 272 5.29 1.32 -4.51
N LYS A 273 6.38 1.34 -5.28
CA LYS A 273 7.32 0.21 -5.36
C LYS A 273 7.78 -0.22 -3.96
N PRO A 274 7.82 -1.52 -3.64
CA PRO A 274 8.34 -2.00 -2.37
C PRO A 274 9.78 -1.52 -2.14
N GLY A 275 10.04 -0.94 -0.97
CA GLY A 275 11.31 -0.29 -0.66
C GLY A 275 11.46 1.12 -1.26
N GLY A 276 10.39 1.67 -1.83
CA GLY A 276 10.30 3.03 -2.35
C GLY A 276 10.37 4.11 -1.26
N TYR A 277 10.16 5.37 -1.65
CA TYR A 277 10.27 6.51 -0.73
C TYR A 277 9.26 6.43 0.43
N ALA A 278 8.02 6.00 0.16
CA ALA A 278 6.99 5.87 1.19
C ALA A 278 7.40 4.89 2.29
N ASP A 279 7.93 3.72 1.92
CA ASP A 279 8.42 2.72 2.87
C ASP A 279 9.63 3.24 3.65
N LYS A 280 10.55 3.97 3.00
CA LYS A 280 11.71 4.59 3.67
C LYS A 280 11.26 5.61 4.71
N ILE A 281 10.36 6.51 4.36
CA ILE A 281 9.79 7.52 5.28
C ILE A 281 9.06 6.82 6.42
N ALA A 282 8.14 5.90 6.12
CA ALA A 282 7.39 5.15 7.14
C ALA A 282 8.33 4.39 8.09
N SER A 283 9.43 3.86 7.57
CA SER A 283 10.43 3.14 8.36
C SER A 283 11.25 4.07 9.26
N VAL A 284 11.61 5.26 8.79
CA VAL A 284 12.27 6.31 9.60
C VAL A 284 11.32 6.81 10.69
N VAL A 285 10.06 7.07 10.35
CA VAL A 285 9.00 7.48 11.28
C VAL A 285 8.78 6.42 12.36
N ARG A 286 8.69 5.14 11.99
CA ARG A 286 8.62 4.02 12.94
C ARG A 286 9.87 3.93 13.82
N LEU A 287 11.06 4.13 13.25
CA LEU A 287 12.32 4.12 14.01
C LEU A 287 12.36 5.26 15.03
N LEU A 288 12.00 6.49 14.64
CA LEU A 288 11.91 7.64 15.53
C LEU A 288 10.92 7.40 16.67
N GLY A 289 9.75 6.81 16.37
CA GLY A 289 8.79 6.40 17.40
C GLY A 289 9.37 5.40 18.41
N LYS A 290 10.14 4.40 17.93
CA LYS A 290 10.83 3.43 18.80
C LYS A 290 11.94 4.07 19.64
N VAL A 291 12.75 4.94 19.04
CA VAL A 291 13.82 5.68 19.74
C VAL A 291 13.21 6.55 20.83
N ARG A 292 12.13 7.29 20.54
CA ARG A 292 11.42 8.09 21.54
C ARG A 292 10.95 7.26 22.73
N LYS A 293 10.39 6.07 22.47
CA LYS A 293 9.91 5.18 23.54
C LYS A 293 11.04 4.68 24.46
N HIS A 294 12.25 4.52 23.92
CA HIS A 294 13.41 3.98 24.65
C HIS A 294 14.50 5.02 24.94
N ILE A 295 14.23 6.31 24.73
CA ILE A 295 15.24 7.37 24.87
C ILE A 295 15.80 7.46 26.29
N TRP A 296 14.98 7.09 27.28
CA TRP A 296 15.39 7.03 28.68
C TRP A 296 16.49 5.99 28.91
N VAL A 297 16.51 4.88 28.18
CA VAL A 297 17.56 3.85 28.28
C VAL A 297 18.89 4.45 27.82
N PHE A 298 18.89 5.11 26.67
CA PHE A 298 20.05 5.80 26.11
C PHE A 298 20.56 6.94 27.00
N ALA A 299 19.70 7.61 27.76
CA ALA A 299 20.09 8.63 28.72
C ALA A 299 20.61 8.04 30.04
N SER A 300 19.96 6.98 30.53
CA SER A 300 20.26 6.38 31.84
C SER A 300 21.64 5.73 31.90
N LEU A 301 22.07 5.10 30.81
CA LEU A 301 23.37 4.44 30.74
C LEU A 301 24.55 5.41 30.93
N PRO A 302 24.72 6.47 30.11
CA PRO A 302 25.81 7.42 30.31
C PRO A 302 25.66 8.23 31.61
N ALA A 303 24.44 8.43 32.12
CA ALA A 303 24.26 9.02 33.45
C ALA A 303 24.77 8.10 34.57
N ALA A 304 24.49 6.80 34.50
CA ALA A 304 24.99 5.81 35.44
C ALA A 304 26.52 5.65 35.35
N GLU A 305 27.08 5.67 34.14
CA GLU A 305 28.53 5.69 33.92
C GLU A 305 29.18 6.92 34.54
N LEU A 306 28.62 8.12 34.34
CA LEU A 306 29.13 9.34 34.93
C LEU A 306 29.09 9.26 36.47
N LEU A 307 27.98 8.78 37.03
CA LEU A 307 27.84 8.58 38.48
C LEU A 307 28.89 7.58 39.00
N LEU A 308 29.07 6.45 38.32
CA LEU A 308 30.09 5.46 38.67
C LEU A 308 31.50 6.07 38.58
N ALA A 309 31.79 6.87 37.56
CA ALA A 309 33.04 7.58 37.40
C ALA A 309 33.29 8.64 38.50
N LEU A 310 32.23 9.18 39.09
CA LEU A 310 32.34 10.05 40.27
C LEU A 310 32.62 9.24 41.52
N LEU A 311 31.91 8.13 41.75
CA LEU A 311 32.10 7.26 42.91
C LEU A 311 33.51 6.64 42.94
N LEU A 312 34.00 6.16 41.79
CA LEU A 312 35.32 5.55 41.66
C LEU A 312 36.48 6.54 41.86
N SER A 313 36.25 7.87 41.89
CA SER A 313 37.35 8.82 42.16
C SER A 313 37.85 8.83 43.58
N SER A 314 37.11 8.22 44.49
CA SER A 314 37.57 7.96 45.85
C SER A 314 38.69 6.89 45.89
N LEU A 315 38.80 6.05 44.85
CA LEU A 315 39.83 5.03 44.75
C LEU A 315 41.07 5.65 44.10
N SER A 316 42.19 5.65 44.81
CA SER A 316 43.45 6.36 44.52
C SER A 316 44.25 5.84 43.30
N CYS A 317 43.59 5.33 42.26
CA CYS A 317 44.25 5.02 40.99
C CYS A 317 44.49 6.28 40.16
N GLY A 318 45.67 6.37 39.55
CA GLY A 318 46.05 7.44 38.63
C GLY A 318 44.95 7.75 37.61
N THR A 319 44.68 9.04 37.44
CA THR A 319 43.36 9.61 37.14
C THR A 319 42.97 9.64 35.66
N SER A 320 43.83 9.23 34.72
CA SER A 320 43.59 9.41 33.28
C SER A 320 42.40 8.62 32.76
N LEU A 321 42.29 7.34 33.10
CA LEU A 321 41.17 6.48 32.68
C LEU A 321 39.83 6.95 33.25
N LEU A 322 39.83 7.46 34.48
CA LEU A 322 38.61 7.97 35.11
C LEU A 322 38.20 9.33 34.53
N ALA A 323 39.17 10.19 34.22
CA ALA A 323 38.93 11.45 33.52
C ALA A 323 38.38 11.18 32.10
N TRP A 324 38.93 10.18 31.41
CA TRP A 324 38.43 9.71 30.13
C TRP A 324 36.96 9.29 30.22
N LEU A 325 36.61 8.43 31.19
CA LEU A 325 35.25 7.92 31.36
C LEU A 325 34.24 9.05 31.62
N ARG A 326 34.61 10.06 32.42
CA ARG A 326 33.78 11.26 32.66
C ARG A 326 33.54 12.05 31.38
N GLY A 327 34.59 12.33 30.63
CA GLY A 327 34.49 13.03 29.35
C GLY A 327 33.59 12.27 28.38
N ASP A 328 33.76 10.96 28.31
CA ASP A 328 33.01 10.06 27.43
C ASP A 328 31.51 10.02 27.79
N SER A 329 31.18 9.98 29.08
CA SER A 329 29.79 10.06 29.55
C SER A 329 29.15 11.42 29.30
N ILE A 330 29.90 12.53 29.46
CA ILE A 330 29.41 13.88 29.16
C ILE A 330 29.12 14.03 27.66
N ILE A 331 30.02 13.55 26.80
CA ILE A 331 29.82 13.56 25.34
C ILE A 331 28.57 12.76 24.98
N ALA A 332 28.40 11.56 25.53
CA ALA A 332 27.23 10.72 25.30
C ALA A 332 25.92 11.36 25.79
N LEU A 333 25.92 12.01 26.96
CA LEU A 333 24.76 12.79 27.43
C LEU A 333 24.45 13.96 26.50
N GLY A 334 25.48 14.63 25.97
CA GLY A 334 25.32 15.69 24.97
C GLY A 334 24.72 15.18 23.65
N GLN A 335 25.11 13.98 23.20
CA GLN A 335 24.50 13.32 22.04
C GLN A 335 23.01 13.04 22.27
N VAL A 336 22.64 12.47 23.43
CA VAL A 336 21.24 12.21 23.76
C VAL A 336 20.45 13.53 23.87
N GLY A 337 21.03 14.55 24.52
CA GLY A 337 20.43 15.88 24.66
C GLY A 337 20.17 16.57 23.33
N SER A 338 21.15 16.55 22.42
CA SER A 338 21.00 17.09 21.06
C SER A 338 19.99 16.30 20.22
N LEU A 339 19.91 14.99 20.36
CA LEU A 339 18.88 14.19 19.68
C LEU A 339 17.48 14.50 20.22
N CYS A 340 17.32 14.62 21.55
CA CYS A 340 16.07 15.07 22.18
C CYS A 340 15.64 16.44 21.64
N PHE A 341 16.57 17.40 21.64
CA PHE A 341 16.29 18.76 21.17
C PHE A 341 15.92 18.78 19.68
N ALA A 342 16.63 18.03 18.83
CA ALA A 342 16.30 17.89 17.42
C ALA A 342 14.88 17.33 17.22
N TYR A 343 14.51 16.32 18.02
CA TYR A 343 13.17 15.73 17.98
C TYR A 343 12.09 16.75 18.34
N TYR A 344 12.27 17.52 19.42
CA TYR A 344 11.29 18.54 19.81
C TYR A 344 11.21 19.70 18.81
N ALA A 345 12.36 20.16 18.28
CA ALA A 345 12.40 21.21 17.27
C ALA A 345 11.72 20.77 15.97
N LEU A 346 11.95 19.53 15.50
CA LEU A 346 11.38 18.99 14.27
C LEU A 346 10.01 18.32 14.46
N ALA A 347 9.44 18.34 15.67
CA ALA A 347 8.14 17.73 15.94
C ALA A 347 7.00 18.25 15.04
N PRO A 348 6.91 19.56 14.71
CA PRO A 348 5.89 20.05 13.79
C PRO A 348 6.03 19.46 12.39
N ALA A 349 7.26 19.43 11.86
CA ALA A 349 7.56 18.84 10.56
C ALA A 349 7.21 17.35 10.53
N TYR A 350 7.58 16.64 11.60
CA TYR A 350 7.27 15.22 11.74
C TYR A 350 5.76 14.96 11.72
N ARG A 351 4.97 15.75 12.46
CA ARG A 351 3.50 15.62 12.44
C ARG A 351 2.95 15.87 11.04
N GLN A 352 3.41 16.93 10.36
CA GLN A 352 2.94 17.24 9.01
C GLN A 352 3.27 16.14 8.00
N ILE A 353 4.48 15.57 8.07
CA ILE A 353 4.89 14.45 7.22
C ILE A 353 4.11 13.17 7.56
N GLN A 354 3.71 12.98 8.82
CA GLN A 354 2.84 11.86 9.21
C GLN A 354 1.42 12.01 8.69
N TYR A 355 0.87 13.22 8.66
CA TYR A 355 -0.47 13.47 8.11
C TYR A 355 -0.49 13.41 6.58
N GLU A 356 0.55 13.91 5.90
CA GLU A 356 0.57 14.03 4.43
C GLU A 356 1.89 13.55 3.80
N PRO A 357 2.26 12.26 3.91
CA PRO A 357 3.56 11.78 3.43
C PRO A 357 3.72 11.96 1.91
N MET A 358 2.67 11.70 1.14
CA MET A 358 2.68 11.86 -0.32
C MET A 358 2.65 13.33 -0.74
N GLY A 359 1.87 14.17 -0.06
CA GLY A 359 1.84 15.60 -0.34
C GLY A 359 3.21 16.24 -0.12
N ALA A 360 3.89 15.85 0.96
CA ALA A 360 5.27 16.30 1.20
C ALA A 360 6.25 15.84 0.11
N LEU A 361 6.14 14.58 -0.35
CA LEU A 361 7.00 14.04 -1.41
C LEU A 361 6.74 14.70 -2.77
N GLN A 362 5.48 14.93 -3.13
CA GLN A 362 5.09 15.62 -4.36
C GLN A 362 5.62 17.05 -4.37
N ARG A 363 5.41 17.79 -3.28
CA ARG A 363 5.94 19.16 -3.12
C ARG A 363 7.48 19.17 -3.16
N TRP A 364 8.14 18.22 -2.49
CA TRP A 364 9.60 18.07 -2.54
C TRP A 364 10.11 17.88 -3.97
N LYS A 365 9.52 16.95 -4.73
CA LYS A 365 9.91 16.69 -6.13
C LYS A 365 9.58 17.86 -7.05
N ALA A 366 8.47 18.57 -6.83
CA ALA A 366 8.15 19.79 -7.58
C ALA A 366 9.22 20.87 -7.38
N THR A 367 9.84 20.92 -6.20
CA THR A 367 10.96 21.82 -5.88
C THR A 367 12.35 21.28 -6.23
N ASP A 368 12.47 20.12 -6.87
CA ASP A 368 13.76 19.48 -7.12
C ASP A 368 14.67 20.28 -8.08
N ARG A 369 14.15 21.33 -8.72
CA ARG A 369 14.93 22.29 -9.51
C ARG A 369 15.49 23.49 -8.72
N GLN A 370 14.97 23.79 -7.54
CA GLN A 370 15.42 24.96 -6.75
C GLN A 370 16.77 24.67 -6.09
N GLN A 371 17.78 25.54 -6.10
CA GLN A 371 19.07 25.21 -5.48
C GLN A 371 19.04 25.28 -3.93
N ASP A 372 18.17 26.11 -3.36
CA ASP A 372 18.12 26.34 -1.93
C ASP A 372 17.36 25.25 -1.16
N LEU A 373 18.10 24.43 -0.41
CA LEU A 373 17.54 23.35 0.43
C LEU A 373 16.50 23.84 1.43
N TRP A 374 16.66 25.06 1.96
CA TRP A 374 15.70 25.63 2.90
C TRP A 374 14.36 25.94 2.25
N VAL A 375 14.38 26.54 1.07
CA VAL A 375 13.16 26.84 0.29
C VAL A 375 12.47 25.54 -0.11
N ARG A 376 13.24 24.50 -0.47
CA ARG A 376 12.70 23.16 -0.74
C ARG A 376 12.01 22.56 0.49
N LEU A 377 12.65 22.61 1.67
CA LEU A 377 12.08 22.05 2.90
C LEU A 377 10.80 22.79 3.33
N GLU A 378 10.81 24.12 3.23
CA GLU A 378 9.66 24.97 3.55
C GLU A 378 8.49 24.72 2.58
N THR A 379 8.77 24.57 1.30
CA THR A 379 7.75 24.25 0.29
C THR A 379 7.24 22.82 0.44
N ALA A 380 8.11 21.86 0.77
CA ALA A 380 7.74 20.46 0.94
C ALA A 380 6.81 20.26 2.15
N VAL A 381 7.07 20.96 3.24
CA VAL A 381 6.34 20.81 4.50
C VAL A 381 5.86 22.18 4.99
N PRO A 382 4.76 22.69 4.43
CA PRO A 382 4.24 24.01 4.79
C PRO A 382 3.77 24.03 6.24
N GLY A 383 3.82 25.22 6.85
CA GLY A 383 3.38 25.44 8.23
C GLY A 383 4.42 25.15 9.31
N VAL A 384 5.61 24.68 8.94
CA VAL A 384 6.73 24.54 9.89
C VAL A 384 7.50 25.86 9.94
N PRO A 385 7.66 26.47 11.13
CA PRO A 385 8.39 27.73 11.24
C PRO A 385 9.87 27.53 10.83
N PRO A 386 10.49 28.49 10.13
CA PRO A 386 11.88 28.37 9.67
C PRO A 386 12.87 28.20 10.85
N GLU A 387 12.53 28.71 12.03
CA GLU A 387 13.30 28.52 13.25
C GLU A 387 13.37 27.05 13.67
N ALA A 388 12.29 26.27 13.50
CA ALA A 388 12.27 24.86 13.84
C ALA A 388 13.26 24.06 12.99
N TRP A 389 13.33 24.38 11.70
CA TRP A 389 14.29 23.78 10.77
C TRP A 389 15.73 24.16 11.11
N ARG A 390 16.00 25.42 11.43
CA ARG A 390 17.32 25.89 11.84
C ARG A 390 17.78 25.27 13.15
N MET A 391 16.91 25.24 14.16
CA MET A 391 17.21 24.64 15.48
C MET A 391 17.38 23.12 15.37
N GLY A 392 16.48 22.45 14.65
CA GLY A 392 16.57 21.01 14.39
C GLY A 392 17.85 20.65 13.64
N GLY A 393 18.15 21.37 12.55
CA GLY A 393 19.36 21.19 11.75
C GLY A 393 20.64 21.45 12.55
N ALA A 394 20.70 22.57 13.29
CA ALA A 394 21.83 22.88 14.16
C ALA A 394 22.07 21.78 15.21
N SER A 395 21.00 21.24 15.79
CA SER A 395 21.09 20.15 16.75
C SER A 395 21.59 18.84 16.15
N LEU A 396 21.18 18.53 14.92
CA LEU A 396 21.72 17.37 14.18
C LEU A 396 23.21 17.56 13.84
N ILE A 397 23.65 18.78 13.53
CA ILE A 397 25.07 19.10 13.32
C ILE A 397 25.85 18.90 14.62
N VAL A 398 25.36 19.41 15.76
CA VAL A 398 25.98 19.20 17.08
C VAL A 398 26.06 17.70 17.40
N PHE A 399 24.99 16.95 17.15
CA PHE A 399 24.97 15.49 17.32
C PHE A 399 26.06 14.80 16.48
N ALA A 400 26.20 15.19 15.21
CA ALA A 400 27.22 14.63 14.32
C ALA A 400 28.64 14.94 14.80
N VAL A 401 28.91 16.19 15.21
CA VAL A 401 30.22 16.60 15.77
C VAL A 401 30.54 15.83 17.06
N LEU A 402 29.58 15.71 17.98
CA LEU A 402 29.76 14.93 19.21
C LEU A 402 29.93 13.43 18.92
N SER A 403 29.36 12.91 17.85
CA SER A 403 29.54 11.51 17.42
C SER A 403 30.96 11.26 16.91
N ILE A 404 31.50 12.17 16.10
CA ILE A 404 32.90 12.12 15.63
C ILE A 404 33.86 12.23 16.82
N LEU A 405 33.61 13.21 17.71
CA LEU A 405 34.41 13.39 18.91
C LEU A 405 34.36 12.15 19.81
N GLY A 406 33.17 11.57 20.02
CA GLY A 406 33.01 10.34 20.79
C GLY A 406 33.74 9.15 20.18
N ALA A 407 33.75 9.01 18.85
CA ALA A 407 34.51 7.95 18.17
C ALA A 407 36.03 8.13 18.36
N MET A 408 36.54 9.36 18.24
CA MET A 408 37.95 9.66 18.55
C MET A 408 38.26 9.41 20.03
N TRP A 409 37.35 9.80 20.92
CA TRP A 409 37.49 9.63 22.37
C TRP A 409 37.52 8.14 22.75
N LEU A 410 36.71 7.30 22.10
CA LEU A 410 36.73 5.85 22.29
C LEU A 410 38.11 5.25 22.01
N LEU A 411 38.82 5.71 20.97
CA LEU A 411 40.19 5.27 20.65
C LEU A 411 41.17 5.65 21.76
N VAL A 412 41.09 6.88 22.28
CA VAL A 412 41.90 7.32 23.44
C VAL A 412 41.62 6.42 24.65
N GLY A 413 40.35 6.06 24.88
CA GLY A 413 39.95 5.17 25.96
C GLY A 413 40.56 3.78 25.86
N MET A 414 40.65 3.22 24.66
CA MET A 414 41.34 1.93 24.45
C MET A 414 42.82 2.02 24.78
N LEU A 415 43.50 3.11 24.38
CA LEU A 415 44.92 3.33 24.69
C LEU A 415 45.16 3.51 26.20
N GLU A 416 44.31 4.30 26.87
CA GLU A 416 44.36 4.50 28.32
C GLU A 416 44.07 3.20 29.08
N LEU A 417 43.12 2.38 28.60
CA LEU A 417 42.82 1.08 29.18
C LEU A 417 44.03 0.14 29.06
N MET A 418 44.67 0.07 27.88
CA MET A 418 45.90 -0.71 27.68
C MET A 418 47.03 -0.26 28.60
N GLY A 419 47.23 1.05 28.75
CA GLY A 419 48.20 1.61 29.69
C GLY A 419 47.89 1.24 31.14
N THR A 420 46.63 1.37 31.56
CA THR A 420 46.19 1.06 32.93
C THR A 420 46.38 -0.42 33.29
N VAL A 421 46.19 -1.33 32.32
CA VAL A 421 46.50 -2.76 32.48
C VAL A 421 48.00 -2.98 32.69
N ALA A 422 48.86 -2.25 31.98
CA ALA A 422 50.31 -2.39 32.10
C ALA A 422 50.89 -1.85 33.43
N TYR A 423 50.36 -0.73 33.94
CA TYR A 423 50.89 -0.07 35.13
C TYR A 423 50.29 -0.55 36.46
N GLY A 424 49.31 -1.45 36.43
CA GLY A 424 48.73 -2.06 37.63
C GLY A 424 47.83 -1.09 38.41
N CYS A 425 46.53 -1.14 38.12
CA CYS A 425 45.49 -0.44 38.89
C CYS A 425 44.62 -1.43 39.69
N SER A 426 43.80 -0.92 40.61
CA SER A 426 42.77 -1.70 41.31
C SER A 426 41.95 -2.52 40.32
N SER A 427 41.88 -3.83 40.55
CA SER A 427 41.14 -4.77 39.70
C SER A 427 39.66 -4.40 39.57
N VAL A 428 39.10 -3.74 40.58
CA VAL A 428 37.70 -3.27 40.57
C VAL A 428 37.50 -2.18 39.52
N VAL A 429 38.39 -1.18 39.47
CA VAL A 429 38.32 -0.08 38.48
C VAL A 429 38.51 -0.64 37.07
N LEU A 430 39.51 -1.51 36.88
CA LEU A 430 39.76 -2.17 35.60
C LEU A 430 38.55 -3.00 35.14
N PHE A 431 37.90 -3.74 36.04
CA PHE A 431 36.72 -4.54 35.69
C PHE A 431 35.57 -3.66 35.16
N PHE A 432 35.21 -2.60 35.90
CA PHE A 432 34.12 -1.71 35.48
C PHE A 432 34.44 -0.94 34.20
N CYS A 433 35.67 -0.44 34.04
CA CYS A 433 36.08 0.24 32.82
C CYS A 433 36.05 -0.70 31.60
N ASN A 434 36.53 -1.94 31.73
CA ASN A 434 36.44 -2.94 30.67
C ASN A 434 34.98 -3.26 30.30
N LEU A 435 34.11 -3.43 31.31
CA LEU A 435 32.69 -3.70 31.08
C LEU A 435 32.02 -2.56 30.29
N LEU A 436 32.27 -1.32 30.66
CA LEU A 436 31.67 -0.14 30.02
C LEU A 436 32.20 0.06 28.60
N ILE A 437 33.52 -0.04 28.39
CA ILE A 437 34.12 0.02 27.05
C ILE A 437 33.57 -1.11 26.17
N GLY A 438 33.49 -2.33 26.69
CA GLY A 438 32.93 -3.48 25.99
C GLY A 438 31.47 -3.28 25.60
N LEU A 439 30.64 -2.80 26.53
CA LEU A 439 29.24 -2.49 26.27
C LEU A 439 29.10 -1.44 25.16
N ARG A 440 29.91 -0.37 25.18
CA ARG A 440 29.91 0.66 24.13
C ARG A 440 30.34 0.12 22.78
N LEU A 441 31.35 -0.74 22.73
CA LEU A 441 31.77 -1.39 21.49
C LEU A 441 30.66 -2.27 20.90
N VAL A 442 29.97 -3.04 21.74
CA VAL A 442 28.82 -3.86 21.32
C VAL A 442 27.70 -2.96 20.80
N MET A 443 27.33 -1.89 21.51
CA MET A 443 26.31 -0.96 21.05
C MET A 443 26.68 -0.28 19.72
N ALA A 444 27.93 0.16 19.57
CA ALA A 444 28.43 0.75 18.33
C ALA A 444 28.40 -0.25 17.17
N ALA A 445 28.83 -1.50 17.41
CA ALA A 445 28.78 -2.56 16.41
C ALA A 445 27.33 -2.89 16.00
N VAL A 446 26.41 -3.00 16.96
CA VAL A 446 24.97 -3.22 16.69
C VAL A 446 24.39 -2.06 15.88
N LEU A 447 24.71 -0.81 16.25
CA LEU A 447 24.26 0.37 15.51
C LEU A 447 24.79 0.35 14.06
N LEU A 448 26.08 0.07 13.88
CA LEU A 448 26.69 -0.05 12.55
C LEU A 448 26.07 -1.18 11.74
N LEU A 449 25.80 -2.35 12.34
CA LEU A 449 25.12 -3.46 11.69
C LEU A 449 23.69 -3.10 11.30
N VAL A 450 22.95 -2.38 12.15
CA VAL A 450 21.60 -1.90 11.82
C VAL A 450 21.65 -0.89 10.67
N VAL A 451 22.60 0.05 10.69
CA VAL A 451 22.78 1.03 9.60
C VAL A 451 23.18 0.31 8.31
N ALA A 452 24.16 -0.59 8.36
CA ALA A 452 24.62 -1.38 7.21
C ALA A 452 23.51 -2.29 6.67
N TYR A 453 22.75 -2.95 7.53
CA TYR A 453 21.59 -3.75 7.13
C TYR A 453 20.53 -2.88 6.47
N ARG A 454 20.26 -1.68 7.00
CA ARG A 454 19.29 -0.73 6.43
C ARG A 454 19.73 -0.16 5.09
N THR A 455 21.01 0.21 4.95
CA THR A 455 21.54 0.72 3.68
C THR A 455 21.60 -0.39 2.64
N TRP A 456 21.93 -1.62 3.05
CA TRP A 456 21.95 -2.79 2.18
C TRP A 456 20.54 -3.23 1.78
N SER A 457 19.59 -3.34 2.72
CA SER A 457 18.21 -3.74 2.44
C SER A 457 17.43 -2.67 1.65
N GLY A 458 17.78 -1.40 1.83
CA GLY A 458 17.15 -0.26 1.15
C GLY A 458 17.73 0.05 -0.23
N GLY A 459 18.90 -0.52 -0.54
CA GLY A 459 19.41 -0.63 -1.89
C GLY A 459 18.93 -1.94 -2.47
N SER A 460 17.88 -1.90 -3.31
CA SER A 460 17.68 -2.96 -4.29
C SER A 460 19.05 -3.33 -4.85
N LEU A 461 19.43 -4.61 -4.74
CA LEU A 461 20.65 -5.16 -5.32
C LEU A 461 20.89 -4.45 -6.65
N PRO A 462 22.04 -3.78 -6.83
CA PRO A 462 22.28 -3.02 -8.03
C PRO A 462 21.90 -3.84 -9.27
N GLN A 463 20.87 -3.39 -10.01
CA GLN A 463 20.41 -4.04 -11.25
C GLN A 463 21.51 -4.09 -12.33
N TRP A 464 22.66 -3.46 -12.09
CA TRP A 464 23.87 -3.55 -12.91
C TRP A 464 24.73 -4.79 -12.64
N LEU A 465 24.21 -5.87 -12.04
CA LEU A 465 24.76 -7.21 -12.24
C LEU A 465 24.11 -7.83 -13.49
N PRO A 466 24.60 -7.56 -14.72
CA PRO A 466 24.16 -8.24 -15.92
C PRO A 466 24.57 -9.71 -15.82
N GLY A 467 23.63 -10.58 -15.45
CA GLY A 467 23.89 -12.03 -15.47
C GLY A 467 23.01 -12.91 -14.59
N ALA A 468 22.29 -12.36 -13.60
CA ALA A 468 21.51 -13.19 -12.69
C ALA A 468 20.07 -13.50 -13.18
N ALA A 469 19.55 -12.74 -14.15
CA ALA A 469 18.17 -12.89 -14.62
C ALA A 469 18.00 -13.81 -15.85
N SER A 470 19.08 -14.21 -16.52
CA SER A 470 19.01 -15.06 -17.73
C SER A 470 19.25 -16.55 -17.49
N ALA A 471 19.49 -16.99 -16.24
CA ALA A 471 19.85 -18.38 -15.95
C ALA A 471 18.74 -19.21 -15.29
N ALA A 472 17.52 -18.67 -15.11
CA ALA A 472 16.47 -19.34 -14.33
C ALA A 472 15.24 -19.80 -15.14
N VAL A 473 15.25 -19.68 -16.47
CA VAL A 473 14.18 -20.23 -17.32
C VAL A 473 14.78 -20.76 -18.62
N GLU A 474 15.51 -21.88 -18.54
CA GLU A 474 15.47 -22.84 -19.65
C GLU A 474 14.40 -23.87 -19.29
N PRO A 475 13.34 -24.04 -20.10
CA PRO A 475 12.47 -25.19 -19.98
C PRO A 475 13.28 -26.43 -20.35
N GLU A 476 13.39 -27.36 -19.42
CA GLU A 476 13.89 -28.71 -19.66
C GLU A 476 12.88 -29.45 -20.56
N GLU A 477 12.97 -29.18 -21.86
CA GLU A 477 12.36 -30.00 -22.91
C GLU A 477 13.43 -30.98 -23.45
N SER A 478 13.03 -32.25 -23.55
CA SER A 478 13.68 -33.39 -24.23
C SER A 478 14.73 -34.19 -23.45
N MET A 479 14.23 -35.21 -22.72
CA MET A 479 14.68 -36.59 -22.93
C MET A 479 13.58 -37.60 -22.64
#